data_AF-A0A074NN99-F1
#
_entry.id   AF-A0A074NN99-F1
#
_cell.length_a   1.000
_cell.length_b   1.000
_cell.length_c   1.000
_cell.angle_alpha   90.00
_cell.angle_beta   90.00
_cell.angle_gamma   90.00
#
_symmetry.space_group_name_H-M   'P 1'
#
loop_
_entity.id
_entity.type
_entity.pdbx_description
1 polymer ?
#
loop_
_entity_poly.entity_id
_entity_poly.type
_entity_poly.pdbx_seq_one_letter_code
_entity_poly.pdbx_strand_id
1 'polypeptide(L)'
;MLRDLAAEFPDLASRLKAMAEATVDLLPVTRENWYHRDQRGSWSIKAVLPTIASELDCGALEVKDGGDAQGAWLEAANPACDPLRRNALEKALKVYCARDTWAMVAVARALIGSNLKP
;
A
#
# COMPACT_ATOMS: atom_id res chain seq x y z
N MET A 1 15.14 -2.44 1.22
CA MET A 1 14.34 -3.38 2.04
C MET A 1 14.42 -4.82 1.53
N LEU A 2 13.76 -5.22 0.42
CA LEU A 2 13.70 -6.65 0.03
C LEU A 2 15.08 -7.27 -0.26
N ARG A 3 16.00 -6.51 -0.87
CA ARG A 3 17.39 -6.96 -1.10
C ARG A 3 18.19 -7.08 0.19
N ASP A 4 17.92 -6.20 1.16
CA ASP A 4 18.56 -6.22 2.48
C ASP A 4 18.08 -7.44 3.28
N LEU A 5 16.76 -7.69 3.27
CA LEU A 5 16.18 -8.91 3.83
C LEU A 5 16.74 -10.18 3.17
N ALA A 6 17.00 -10.14 1.86
CA ALA A 6 17.62 -11.28 1.17
C ALA A 6 19.07 -11.53 1.60
N ALA A 7 19.78 -10.50 2.11
CA ALA A 7 21.12 -10.66 2.68
C ALA A 7 21.06 -11.21 4.11
N GLU A 8 20.05 -10.82 4.89
CA GLU A 8 19.84 -11.26 6.28
C GLU A 8 19.27 -12.68 6.40
N PHE A 9 18.44 -13.12 5.44
CA PHE A 9 17.77 -14.42 5.44
C PHE A 9 18.14 -15.23 4.17
N PRO A 10 19.30 -15.93 4.16
CA PRO A 10 19.82 -16.61 2.97
C PRO A 10 18.89 -17.69 2.40
N ASP A 11 18.11 -18.36 3.26
CA ASP A 11 17.12 -19.37 2.90
C ASP A 11 15.93 -18.78 2.12
N LEU A 12 15.61 -17.50 2.32
CA LEU A 12 14.57 -16.77 1.61
C LEU A 12 15.10 -15.92 0.44
N ALA A 13 16.41 -15.83 0.28
CA ALA A 13 17.06 -14.85 -0.58
C ALA A 13 16.60 -14.89 -2.04
N SER A 14 16.49 -16.09 -2.62
CA SER A 14 16.05 -16.25 -4.02
C SER A 14 14.66 -15.66 -4.25
N ARG A 15 13.72 -15.92 -3.33
CA ARG A 15 12.34 -15.44 -3.44
C ARG A 15 12.25 -13.93 -3.20
N LEU A 16 12.99 -13.41 -2.23
CA LEU A 16 13.03 -11.97 -1.92
C LEU A 16 13.63 -11.16 -3.07
N LYS A 17 14.69 -11.65 -3.72
CA LYS A 17 15.29 -11.01 -4.91
C LYS A 17 14.32 -10.99 -6.09
N ALA A 18 13.65 -12.12 -6.37
CA ALA A 18 12.64 -12.18 -7.43
C ALA A 18 11.50 -11.17 -7.20
N MET A 19 11.02 -11.02 -5.96
CA MET A 19 10.02 -10.00 -5.60
C MET A 19 10.56 -8.59 -5.83
N ALA A 20 11.81 -8.31 -5.44
CA ALA A 20 12.42 -7.00 -5.63
C ALA A 20 12.59 -6.63 -7.12
N GLU A 21 12.88 -7.61 -7.98
CA GLU A 21 13.01 -7.43 -9.42
C GLU A 21 11.66 -7.23 -10.12
N ALA A 22 10.61 -7.87 -9.62
CA ALA A 22 9.25 -7.70 -10.13
C ALA A 22 8.55 -6.42 -9.62
N THR A 23 9.14 -5.71 -8.66
CA THR A 23 8.53 -4.50 -8.08
C THR A 23 8.73 -3.30 -9.00
N VAL A 24 7.63 -2.68 -9.41
CA VAL A 24 7.63 -1.42 -10.17
C VAL A 24 7.21 -0.29 -9.24
N ASP A 25 8.01 0.78 -9.19
CA ASP A 25 7.66 2.00 -8.46
C ASP A 25 6.80 2.92 -9.34
N LEU A 26 5.57 3.21 -8.90
CA LEU A 26 4.66 4.11 -9.60
C LEU A 26 4.97 5.60 -9.35
N LEU A 27 5.77 5.93 -8.33
CA LEU A 27 6.15 7.31 -8.03
C LEU A 27 6.87 8.02 -9.19
N PRO A 28 7.95 7.46 -9.80
CA PRO A 28 8.58 8.10 -10.94
C PRO A 28 7.63 8.24 -12.14
N VAL A 29 6.83 7.20 -12.42
CA VAL A 29 5.88 7.20 -13.54
C VAL A 29 4.86 8.33 -13.39
N THR A 30 4.24 8.44 -12.22
CA THR A 30 3.26 9.51 -11.93
C THR A 30 3.91 10.89 -11.93
N ARG A 31 5.13 11.04 -11.40
CA ARG A 31 5.85 12.31 -11.38
C ARG A 31 6.15 12.86 -12.77
N GLU A 32 6.48 11.98 -13.71
CA GLU A 32 6.83 12.37 -15.08
C GLU A 32 5.62 12.56 -15.99
N ASN A 33 4.49 11.88 -15.71
CA ASN A 33 3.39 11.76 -16.67
C ASN A 33 2.02 12.21 -16.15
N TRP A 34 1.89 12.55 -14.86
CA TRP A 34 0.60 12.93 -14.28
C TRP A 34 0.73 14.08 -13.28
N TYR A 35 -0.10 15.11 -13.46
CA TYR A 35 -0.31 16.14 -12.46
C TYR A 35 -1.73 16.71 -12.52
N HIS A 36 -2.39 16.74 -11.37
CA HIS A 36 -3.66 17.41 -11.17
C HIS A 36 -3.53 18.51 -10.11
N ARG A 37 -4.28 19.61 -10.27
CA ARG A 37 -4.20 20.76 -9.34
C ARG A 37 -4.41 20.35 -7.86
N ASP A 38 -5.27 19.35 -7.62
CA ASP A 38 -5.66 18.91 -6.28
C ASP A 38 -4.55 18.07 -5.59
N GLN A 39 -3.50 17.67 -6.31
CA GLN A 39 -2.30 17.06 -5.74
C GLN A 39 -1.49 18.03 -4.85
N ARG A 40 -1.60 19.35 -5.09
CA ARG A 40 -0.93 20.40 -4.31
C ARG A 40 0.57 20.15 -4.11
N GLY A 41 1.26 19.71 -5.16
CA GLY A 41 2.69 19.40 -5.15
C GLY A 41 3.07 18.03 -4.57
N SER A 42 2.10 17.18 -4.20
CA SER A 42 2.35 15.82 -3.71
C SER A 42 2.15 14.76 -4.79
N TRP A 43 3.00 13.74 -4.80
CA TRP A 43 2.84 12.51 -5.59
C TRP A 43 2.72 11.27 -4.71
N SER A 44 2.37 11.45 -3.44
CA SER A 44 1.96 10.30 -2.63
C SER A 44 0.72 9.66 -3.27
N ILE A 45 0.56 8.35 -3.11
CA ILE A 45 -0.62 7.66 -3.66
C ILE A 45 -1.94 8.27 -3.17
N LYS A 46 -1.98 8.77 -1.93
CA LYS A 46 -3.14 9.44 -1.34
C LYS A 46 -3.46 10.78 -2.01
N ALA A 47 -2.47 11.43 -2.62
CA ALA A 47 -2.68 12.65 -3.41
C ALA A 47 -3.00 12.34 -4.87
N VAL A 48 -2.44 11.28 -5.45
CA VAL A 48 -2.64 10.91 -6.86
C VAL A 48 -3.97 10.19 -7.08
N LEU A 49 -4.30 9.18 -6.26
CA LEU A 49 -5.50 8.36 -6.40
C LEU A 49 -6.80 9.16 -6.60
N PRO A 50 -7.17 10.13 -5.72
CA PRO A 50 -8.44 10.84 -5.85
C PRO A 50 -8.51 11.70 -7.11
N THR A 51 -7.39 11.97 -7.78
CA THR A 51 -7.34 12.73 -9.02
C THR A 51 -7.48 11.86 -10.27
N ILE A 52 -7.28 10.56 -10.13
CA ILE A 52 -7.39 9.56 -11.21
C ILE A 52 -8.72 8.80 -11.12
N ALA A 53 -9.10 8.39 -9.92
CA ALA A 53 -10.29 7.58 -9.65
C ALA A 53 -10.96 8.11 -8.38
N SER A 54 -11.70 9.20 -8.52
CA SER A 54 -12.37 9.87 -7.40
C SER A 54 -13.47 9.01 -6.78
N GLU A 55 -14.03 8.08 -7.54
CA GLU A 55 -14.96 7.04 -7.09
C GLU A 55 -14.33 6.00 -6.15
N LEU A 56 -12.99 5.89 -6.15
CA LEU A 56 -12.23 5.03 -5.25
C LEU A 56 -11.72 5.79 -4.01
N ASP A 57 -12.17 7.03 -3.77
CA ASP A 57 -11.90 7.71 -2.50
C ASP A 57 -12.66 7.00 -1.38
N CYS A 58 -12.04 5.94 -0.84
CA CYS A 58 -12.75 5.07 0.07
C CYS A 58 -12.97 5.76 1.42
N GLY A 59 -14.18 5.62 1.95
CA GLY A 59 -14.58 6.19 3.23
C GLY A 59 -13.75 5.74 4.44
N ALA A 60 -14.13 6.29 5.59
CA ALA A 60 -13.43 6.16 6.87
C ALA A 60 -13.25 4.70 7.33
N LEU A 61 -12.02 4.34 7.72
CA LEU A 61 -11.65 3.06 8.33
C LEU A 61 -11.09 3.27 9.75
N GLU A 62 -10.98 2.19 10.52
CA GLU A 62 -10.33 2.17 11.86
C GLU A 62 -8.81 2.41 11.76
N VAL A 63 -8.17 1.94 10.68
CA VAL A 63 -6.77 2.25 10.31
C VAL A 63 -6.80 3.17 9.10
N LYS A 64 -6.37 4.43 9.26
CA LYS A 64 -6.55 5.48 8.24
C LYS A 64 -5.26 5.81 7.51
N ASP A 65 -4.11 5.52 8.12
CA ASP A 65 -2.81 5.75 7.53
C ASP A 65 -1.73 4.78 7.99
N GLY A 66 -0.53 4.98 7.44
CA GLY A 66 0.62 4.12 7.72
C GLY A 66 1.14 4.23 9.16
N GLY A 67 0.83 5.31 9.88
CA GLY A 67 1.14 5.44 11.30
C GLY A 67 0.23 4.58 12.15
N ASP A 68 -1.09 4.66 11.90
CA ASP A 68 -2.08 3.80 12.55
C ASP A 68 -1.78 2.32 12.30
N ALA A 69 -1.41 1.96 11.06
CA ALA A 69 -1.10 0.58 10.68
C ALA A 69 0.13 0.04 11.45
N GLN A 70 1.17 0.87 11.62
CA GLN A 70 2.35 0.50 12.41
C GLN A 70 1.99 0.29 13.88
N GLY A 71 1.20 1.20 14.46
CA GLY A 71 0.71 1.08 15.85
C GLY A 71 -0.11 -0.20 16.07
N ALA A 72 -1.06 -0.48 15.16
CA ALA A 72 -1.87 -1.69 15.18
C ALA A 72 -1.03 -2.97 15.07
N TRP A 73 0.01 -2.97 14.22
CA TRP A 73 0.91 -4.12 14.11
C TRP A 73 1.74 -4.32 15.39
N LEU A 74 2.30 -3.24 15.95
CA LEU A 74 3.07 -3.31 17.20
C LEU A 74 2.22 -3.81 18.37
N GLU A 75 0.97 -3.37 18.47
CA GLU A 75 0.01 -3.88 19.45
C GLU A 75 -0.26 -5.37 19.24
N ALA A 76 -0.55 -5.80 18.01
CA ALA A 76 -0.85 -7.19 17.68
C ALA A 76 0.35 -8.13 17.91
N ALA A 77 1.57 -7.67 17.62
CA ALA A 77 2.81 -8.42 17.76
C ALA A 77 3.25 -8.58 19.23
N ASN A 78 2.74 -7.76 20.15
CA ASN A 78 3.04 -7.88 21.57
C ASN A 78 2.50 -9.23 22.11
N PRO A 79 3.35 -10.06 22.76
CA PRO A 79 2.90 -11.30 23.39
C PRO A 79 1.77 -11.12 24.41
N ALA A 80 1.71 -9.96 25.07
CA ALA A 80 0.68 -9.62 26.05
C ALA A 80 -0.66 -9.16 25.42
N CYS A 81 -0.73 -9.04 24.09
CA CYS A 81 -1.97 -8.67 23.40
C CYS A 81 -3.03 -9.76 23.60
N ASP A 82 -4.22 -9.34 24.02
CA ASP A 82 -5.37 -10.22 24.16
C ASP A 82 -5.69 -10.92 22.80
N PRO A 83 -5.99 -12.23 22.80
CA PRO A 83 -6.25 -12.96 21.55
C PRO A 83 -7.41 -12.42 20.71
N LEU A 84 -8.49 -11.93 21.33
CA LEU A 84 -9.61 -11.33 20.61
C LEU A 84 -9.20 -9.99 20.00
N ARG A 85 -8.45 -9.17 20.74
CA ARG A 85 -7.90 -7.91 20.21
C ARG A 85 -6.93 -8.14 19.07
N ARG A 86 -6.01 -9.11 19.19
CA ARG A 86 -5.09 -9.49 18.11
C ARG A 86 -5.85 -9.89 16.84
N ASN A 87 -6.92 -10.66 16.95
CA ASN A 87 -7.75 -11.04 15.81
C ASN A 87 -8.46 -9.84 15.16
N ALA A 88 -8.95 -8.90 15.97
CA ALA A 88 -9.57 -7.68 15.46
C ALA A 88 -8.55 -6.81 14.68
N LEU A 89 -7.35 -6.62 15.24
CA LEU A 89 -6.26 -5.89 14.60
C LEU A 89 -5.82 -6.55 13.29
N GLU A 90 -5.69 -7.88 13.27
CA GLU A 90 -5.34 -8.63 12.06
C GLU A 90 -6.37 -8.40 10.93
N LYS A 91 -7.66 -8.45 11.25
CA LYS A 91 -8.74 -8.16 10.30
C LYS A 91 -8.67 -6.72 9.79
N ALA A 92 -8.48 -5.76 10.68
CA ALA A 92 -8.38 -4.34 10.32
C ALA A 92 -7.17 -4.06 9.41
N LEU A 93 -6.00 -4.62 9.74
CA LEU A 93 -4.79 -4.51 8.94
C LEU A 93 -4.95 -5.15 7.55
N LYS A 94 -5.60 -6.32 7.46
CA LYS A 94 -5.88 -6.96 6.16
C LYS A 94 -6.78 -6.08 5.27
N VAL A 95 -7.80 -5.45 5.84
CA VAL A 95 -8.68 -4.52 5.11
C VAL A 95 -7.88 -3.30 4.63
N TYR A 96 -7.04 -2.72 5.49
CA TYR A 96 -6.15 -1.62 5.14
C TYR A 96 -5.19 -1.99 4.00
N CYS A 97 -4.47 -3.12 4.11
CA CYS A 97 -3.54 -3.57 3.09
C CYS A 97 -4.20 -3.89 1.75
N ALA A 98 -5.40 -4.48 1.77
CA ALA A 98 -6.17 -4.75 0.55
C ALA A 98 -6.54 -3.45 -0.17
N ARG A 99 -6.92 -2.41 0.58
CA ARG A 99 -7.24 -1.08 0.05
C ARG A 99 -6.02 -0.40 -0.57
N ASP A 100 -4.88 -0.38 0.13
CA ASP A 100 -3.63 0.21 -0.40
C ASP A 100 -3.17 -0.52 -1.67
N THR A 101 -3.36 -1.85 -1.73
CA THR A 101 -3.09 -2.63 -2.94
C THR A 101 -4.00 -2.21 -4.09
N TRP A 102 -5.30 -2.10 -3.86
CA TRP A 102 -6.26 -1.69 -4.88
C TRP A 102 -6.04 -0.26 -5.37
N ALA A 103 -5.62 0.66 -4.50
CA ALA A 103 -5.24 2.01 -4.89
C ALA A 103 -4.10 2.00 -5.92
N MET A 104 -3.05 1.19 -5.70
CA MET A 104 -1.94 1.05 -6.65
C MET A 104 -2.39 0.43 -7.98
N VAL A 105 -3.24 -0.60 -7.93
CA VAL A 105 -3.78 -1.25 -9.13
C VAL A 105 -4.62 -0.27 -9.96
N ALA A 106 -5.47 0.53 -9.31
CA ALA A 106 -6.31 1.51 -9.98
C ALA A 106 -5.46 2.58 -10.69
N VAL A 107 -4.46 3.13 -9.99
CA VAL A 107 -3.54 4.10 -10.57
C VAL A 107 -2.75 3.50 -11.73
N ALA A 108 -2.19 2.29 -11.55
CA ALA A 108 -1.46 1.61 -12.63
C ALA A 108 -2.35 1.39 -13.87
N ARG A 109 -3.57 0.88 -13.69
CA ARG A 109 -4.54 0.65 -14.78
C ARG A 109 -4.88 1.93 -15.55
N ALA A 110 -5.09 3.02 -14.83
CA ALA A 110 -5.36 4.31 -15.45
C ALA A 110 -4.16 4.82 -16.26
N LEU A 111 -2.94 4.72 -15.73
CA LEU A 111 -1.71 5.17 -16.40
C LEU A 111 -1.41 4.38 -17.69
N ILE A 112 -1.76 3.10 -17.75
CA ILE A 112 -1.59 2.26 -18.96
C ILE A 112 -2.77 2.36 -19.94
N GLY A 113 -3.76 3.22 -19.67
CA GLY A 113 -4.94 3.37 -20.53
C GLY A 113 -5.87 2.16 -20.56
N SER A 114 -5.83 1.30 -19.54
CA SER A 114 -6.74 0.16 -19.41
C SER A 114 -8.06 0.61 -18.78
N ASN A 115 -9.20 0.22 -19.37
CA ASN A 115 -10.51 0.48 -18.76
C ASN A 115 -10.54 -0.10 -17.34
N LEU A 116 -10.85 0.75 -16.34
CA LEU A 116 -11.18 0.35 -14.98
C LEU A 116 -12.52 -0.41 -15.02
N LYS A 117 -12.49 -1.69 -15.39
CA LYS A 117 -13.63 -2.57 -15.13
C LYS A 117 -13.58 -3.00 -13.65
N PRO A 118 -14.72 -2.96 -12.95
CA PRO A 118 -14.83 -3.44 -11.58
C PRO A 118 -14.48 -4.94 -11.50
#